data_AF-A0A8G1RT00-F1
#
_entry.id   AF-A0A8G1RT00-F1
#
_cell.length_a   1.000
_cell.length_b   1.000
_cell.length_c   1.000
_cell.angle_alpha   90.00
_cell.angle_beta   90.00
_cell.angle_gamma   90.00
#
_symmetry.space_group_name_H-M   'P 1'
#
loop_
_entity.id
_entity.type
_entity.pdbx_description
1 polymer ?
#
loop_
_entity_poly.entity_id
_entity_poly.type
_entity_poly.pdbx_seq_one_letter_code
_entity_poly.pdbx_strand_id
1 'polypeptide(L)'
;MKATSTPLPAPRGPSIQLAVSAVLELLLSTGKWNSLLSPVHLDPSICEKALAIATEAAQVQNLQWLLDRGFLPVRGPQSSSSPPPTVNLLGLVALTTGADDAAAATLDLLLRAGLDVNEIISRETALTLVAWRCDLWQESQRCRVRMRMLLDRGAHLLPPQNLPHATRCGILGPLSLKLLGRHPELDRLIFQELEARREPWPVGERLFGWAEYCAHIREIRQYSWRVRYLI
;
A
#
# COMPACT_ATOMS: atom_id res chain seq x y z
N MET A 1 47.40 -25.96 17.98
CA MET A 1 46.52 -24.88 18.46
C MET A 1 45.15 -25.06 17.83
N LYS A 2 44.16 -25.57 18.56
CA LYS A 2 42.77 -25.70 18.10
C LYS A 2 42.02 -24.45 18.56
N ALA A 3 41.55 -23.64 17.62
CA ALA A 3 40.68 -22.52 17.91
C ALA A 3 39.26 -23.04 18.20
N THR A 4 38.82 -22.86 19.44
CA THR A 4 37.47 -23.16 19.90
C THR A 4 36.56 -22.02 19.43
N SER A 5 35.79 -22.23 18.37
CA SER A 5 34.73 -21.30 17.95
C SER A 5 33.49 -21.52 18.81
N THR A 6 33.20 -20.56 19.67
CA THR A 6 31.95 -20.47 20.42
C THR A 6 30.77 -20.29 19.46
N PRO A 7 29.66 -21.05 19.59
CA PRO A 7 28.48 -20.83 18.78
C PRO A 7 27.78 -19.54 19.22
N LEU A 8 27.39 -18.70 18.24
CA LEU A 8 26.55 -17.53 18.48
C LEU A 8 25.22 -17.95 19.14
N PRO A 9 24.66 -17.12 20.04
CA PRO A 9 23.39 -17.41 20.66
C PRO A 9 22.27 -17.48 19.62
N ALA A 10 21.48 -18.54 19.67
CA ALA A 10 20.30 -18.74 18.84
C ALA A 10 19.31 -17.57 18.97
N PRO A 11 18.55 -17.24 17.90
CA PRO A 11 17.60 -16.14 17.92
C PRO A 11 16.51 -16.39 18.99
N ARG A 12 16.31 -15.41 19.87
CA ARG A 12 15.32 -15.41 20.97
C ARG A 12 13.87 -15.25 20.47
N GLY A 13 13.46 -16.00 19.44
CA GLY A 13 12.20 -15.82 18.72
C GLY A 13 10.93 -16.36 19.40
N PRO A 14 10.89 -17.59 19.94
CA PRO A 14 9.62 -18.21 20.34
C PRO A 14 9.17 -17.87 21.77
N SER A 15 10.09 -17.70 22.72
CA SER A 15 9.76 -17.50 24.14
C SER A 15 9.12 -16.15 24.45
N ILE A 16 9.48 -15.11 23.69
CA ILE A 16 8.94 -13.76 23.88
C ILE A 16 7.50 -13.66 23.36
N GLN A 17 7.20 -14.26 22.20
CA GLN A 17 5.85 -14.26 21.64
C GLN A 17 4.85 -15.01 22.52
N LEU A 18 5.29 -16.13 23.13
CA LEU A 18 4.49 -16.88 24.10
C LEU A 18 4.22 -16.06 25.37
N ALA A 19 5.22 -15.34 25.88
CA ALA A 19 5.08 -14.49 27.05
C ALA A 19 4.13 -13.30 26.79
N VAL A 20 4.22 -12.66 25.62
CA VAL A 20 3.33 -11.57 25.23
C VAL A 20 1.88 -12.06 25.11
N SER A 21 1.67 -13.21 24.48
CA SER A 21 0.33 -13.81 24.34
C SER A 21 -0.28 -14.15 25.70
N ALA A 22 0.50 -14.75 26.60
CA ALA A 22 0.05 -15.07 27.96
C ALA A 22 -0.33 -13.81 28.78
N VAL A 23 0.43 -12.73 28.62
CA VAL A 23 0.12 -11.45 29.29
C VAL A 23 -1.17 -10.83 28.73
N LEU A 24 -1.38 -10.88 27.40
CA LEU A 24 -2.61 -10.38 26.79
C LEU A 24 -3.85 -11.17 27.24
N GLU A 25 -3.77 -12.50 27.28
CA GLU A 25 -4.84 -13.37 27.79
C GLU A 25 -5.11 -13.14 29.30
N LEU A 26 -4.07 -12.88 30.08
CA LEU A 26 -4.22 -12.51 31.49
C LEU A 26 -4.94 -11.16 31.64
N LEU A 27 -4.60 -10.16 30.82
CA LEU A 27 -5.27 -8.86 30.84
C LEU A 27 -6.73 -8.94 30.41
N LEU A 28 -7.05 -9.82 29.45
CA LEU A 28 -8.43 -10.11 29.05
C LEU A 28 -9.20 -10.80 30.17
N SER A 29 -8.65 -11.88 30.75
CA SER A 29 -9.33 -12.66 31.81
C SER A 29 -9.51 -11.89 33.11
N THR A 30 -8.61 -10.94 33.42
CA THR A 30 -8.72 -10.08 34.61
C THR A 30 -9.61 -8.85 34.39
N GLY A 31 -10.19 -8.67 33.20
CA GLY A 31 -11.00 -7.49 32.84
C GLY A 31 -10.21 -6.18 32.75
N LYS A 32 -8.90 -6.21 33.00
CA LYS A 32 -8.01 -5.03 32.97
C LYS A 32 -7.75 -4.51 31.56
N TRP A 33 -8.02 -5.33 30.54
CA TRP A 33 -8.03 -4.92 29.14
C TRP A 33 -8.85 -3.65 28.92
N ASN A 34 -10.10 -3.64 29.40
CA ASN A 34 -11.02 -2.54 29.18
C ASN A 34 -10.51 -1.24 29.80
N SER A 35 -9.80 -1.30 30.92
CA SER A 35 -9.26 -0.11 31.60
C SER A 35 -7.92 0.40 31.06
N LEU A 36 -7.12 -0.44 30.40
CA LEU A 36 -5.72 -0.12 30.10
C LEU A 36 -5.37 -0.15 28.60
N LEU A 37 -6.04 -1.01 27.82
CA LEU A 37 -5.66 -1.32 26.44
C LEU A 37 -6.85 -1.27 25.47
N SER A 38 -8.06 -0.94 25.97
CA SER A 38 -9.21 -0.74 25.09
C SER A 38 -8.93 0.41 24.12
N PRO A 39 -9.16 0.22 22.81
CA PRO A 39 -8.95 1.26 21.81
C PRO A 39 -9.79 2.52 22.07
N VAL A 40 -10.86 2.43 22.87
CA VAL A 40 -11.69 3.58 23.31
C VAL A 40 -10.93 4.54 24.23
N HIS A 41 -9.92 4.05 24.96
CA HIS A 41 -9.14 4.85 25.91
C HIS A 41 -7.72 5.11 25.46
N LEU A 42 -7.29 4.49 24.36
CA LEU A 42 -5.98 4.70 23.77
C LEU A 42 -6.01 5.91 22.83
N ASP A 43 -4.87 6.59 22.75
CA ASP A 43 -4.67 7.62 21.73
C ASP A 43 -4.81 6.99 20.32
N PRO A 44 -5.55 7.63 19.39
CA PRO A 44 -5.74 7.10 18.04
C PRO A 44 -4.43 6.78 17.31
N SER A 45 -3.36 7.55 17.55
CA SER A 45 -2.05 7.29 16.93
C SER A 45 -1.38 6.03 17.46
N ILE A 46 -1.67 5.62 18.71
CA ILE A 46 -1.17 4.35 19.27
C ILE A 46 -1.90 3.19 18.60
N CYS A 47 -3.22 3.30 18.42
CA CYS A 47 -4.00 2.30 17.71
C CYS A 47 -3.54 2.15 16.25
N GLU A 48 -3.32 3.27 15.56
CA GLU A 48 -2.80 3.31 14.20
C GLU A 48 -1.40 2.66 14.09
N LYS A 49 -0.50 2.94 15.04
CA LYS A 49 0.83 2.30 15.10
C LYS A 49 0.76 0.79 15.34
N ALA A 50 -0.12 0.34 16.22
CA ALA A 50 -0.30 -1.09 16.49
C ALA A 50 -0.74 -1.84 15.21
N LEU A 51 -1.71 -1.26 14.49
CA LEU A 51 -2.13 -1.77 13.18
C LEU A 51 -1.00 -1.72 12.17
N ALA A 52 -0.22 -0.63 12.12
CA ALA A 52 0.91 -0.47 11.20
C ALA A 52 1.96 -1.56 11.41
N ILE A 53 2.34 -1.86 12.65
CA ILE A 53 3.34 -2.90 12.96
C ILE A 53 2.84 -4.28 12.53
N ALA A 54 1.60 -4.64 12.86
CA ALA A 54 1.02 -5.92 12.46
C ALA A 54 0.93 -6.06 10.93
N THR A 55 0.61 -4.95 10.25
CA THR A 55 0.46 -4.84 8.81
C THR A 55 1.80 -4.95 8.08
N GLU A 56 2.81 -4.21 8.52
CA GLU A 56 4.17 -4.22 7.97
C GLU A 56 4.82 -5.60 8.11
N ALA A 57 4.52 -6.32 9.19
CA ALA A 57 5.00 -7.68 9.39
C ALA A 57 4.16 -8.75 8.67
N ALA A 58 3.09 -8.38 7.96
CA ALA A 58 2.11 -9.28 7.35
C ALA A 58 1.57 -10.35 8.33
N GLN A 59 1.40 -9.99 9.60
CA GLN A 59 0.91 -10.89 10.65
C GLN A 59 -0.62 -10.93 10.65
N VAL A 60 -1.19 -11.66 9.69
CA VAL A 60 -2.64 -11.82 9.45
C VAL A 60 -3.43 -12.08 10.74
N GLN A 61 -2.96 -13.02 11.57
CA GLN A 61 -3.64 -13.42 12.81
C GLN A 61 -3.66 -12.29 13.85
N ASN A 62 -2.53 -11.60 14.02
CA ASN A 62 -2.42 -10.49 14.99
C ASN A 62 -3.23 -9.28 14.52
N LEU A 63 -3.23 -9.01 13.21
CA LEU A 63 -4.07 -7.96 12.64
C LEU A 63 -5.56 -8.26 12.84
N GLN A 64 -6.01 -9.48 12.54
CA GLN A 64 -7.40 -9.90 12.80
C GLN A 64 -7.76 -9.76 14.29
N TRP A 65 -6.89 -10.23 15.18
CA TRP A 65 -7.11 -10.16 16.62
C TRP A 65 -7.27 -8.72 17.14
N LEU A 66 -6.51 -7.77 16.57
CA LEU A 66 -6.63 -6.33 16.87
C LEU A 66 -7.96 -5.76 16.34
N LEU A 67 -8.30 -6.06 15.09
CA LEU A 67 -9.56 -5.63 14.46
C LEU A 67 -10.78 -6.11 15.25
N ASP A 68 -10.79 -7.37 15.67
CA ASP A 68 -11.88 -7.99 16.46
C ASP A 68 -12.10 -7.28 17.81
N ARG A 69 -11.07 -6.60 18.32
CA ARG A 69 -11.10 -5.86 19.59
C ARG A 69 -11.33 -4.37 19.42
N GLY A 70 -11.66 -3.92 18.20
CA GLY A 70 -12.03 -2.54 17.92
C GLY A 70 -10.86 -1.61 17.61
N PHE A 71 -9.66 -2.15 17.36
CA PHE A 71 -8.56 -1.34 16.79
C PHE A 71 -8.90 -1.08 15.33
N LEU A 72 -9.67 -0.03 15.09
CA LEU A 72 -10.11 0.32 13.74
C LEU A 72 -9.09 1.25 13.06
N PRO A 73 -8.85 1.05 11.76
CA PRO A 73 -8.02 1.95 10.99
C PRO A 73 -8.63 3.35 10.96
N VAL A 74 -7.79 4.36 11.17
CA VAL A 74 -8.17 5.77 11.00
C VAL A 74 -8.50 5.97 9.52
N ARG A 75 -9.64 6.60 9.23
CA ARG A 75 -10.12 6.84 7.86
C ARG A 75 -10.06 8.32 7.55
N GLY A 76 -9.86 8.68 6.28
CA GLY A 76 -10.05 10.03 5.74
C GLY A 76 -11.47 10.58 5.99
N PRO A 77 -11.74 11.86 5.65
CA PRO A 77 -12.61 12.73 6.43
C PRO A 77 -14.07 12.26 6.47
N GLN A 78 -14.39 11.48 7.50
CA GLN A 78 -15.74 11.24 7.98
C GLN A 78 -15.80 11.92 9.36
N SER A 79 -16.26 13.18 9.36
CA SER A 79 -16.41 14.09 10.51
C SER A 79 -15.17 14.91 10.89
N SER A 80 -15.38 16.20 11.15
CA SER A 80 -14.38 17.19 11.59
C SER A 80 -13.71 16.88 12.94
N SER A 81 -13.96 15.71 13.53
CA SER A 81 -13.54 15.33 14.88
C SER A 81 -12.48 14.22 14.92
N SER A 82 -12.14 13.59 13.78
CA SER A 82 -11.12 12.53 13.73
C SER A 82 -9.83 13.05 13.09
N PRO A 83 -8.63 12.79 13.67
CA PRO A 83 -7.37 13.14 13.03
C PRO A 83 -7.22 12.39 11.69
N PRO A 84 -6.59 13.01 10.67
CA PRO A 84 -6.35 12.32 9.41
C PRO A 84 -5.42 11.12 9.60
N PRO A 85 -5.55 10.06 8.77
CA PRO A 85 -4.63 8.93 8.81
C PRO A 85 -3.20 9.42 8.57
N THR A 86 -2.27 8.96 9.40
CA THR A 86 -0.84 9.26 9.28
C THR A 86 -0.08 8.15 8.57
N VAL A 87 -0.66 6.94 8.53
CA VAL A 87 -0.03 5.75 7.99
C VAL A 87 -0.84 5.16 6.83
N ASN A 88 -0.19 4.96 5.69
CA ASN A 88 -0.77 4.22 4.56
C ASN A 88 -0.63 2.71 4.79
N LEU A 89 -1.56 2.11 5.54
CA LEU A 89 -1.51 0.68 5.90
C LEU A 89 -1.48 -0.23 4.66
N LEU A 90 -2.30 0.05 3.64
CA LEU A 90 -2.32 -0.72 2.39
C LEU A 90 -0.99 -0.64 1.65
N GLY A 91 -0.35 0.54 1.65
CA GLY A 91 0.98 0.72 1.11
C GLY A 91 2.05 -0.02 1.91
N LEU A 92 1.98 -0.01 3.26
CA LEU A 92 2.93 -0.72 4.12
C LEU A 92 2.91 -2.24 3.91
N VAL A 93 1.72 -2.86 3.88
CA VAL A 93 1.64 -4.30 3.61
C VAL A 93 2.12 -4.63 2.21
N ALA A 94 1.87 -3.77 1.23
CA ALA A 94 2.38 -4.00 -0.12
C ALA A 94 3.91 -3.89 -0.19
N LEU A 95 4.56 -3.28 0.79
CA LEU A 95 6.01 -3.18 0.94
C LEU A 95 6.61 -4.17 1.94
N THR A 96 5.79 -5.04 2.54
CA THR A 96 6.27 -6.00 3.53
C THR A 96 7.33 -6.95 2.97
N THR A 97 8.28 -7.33 3.82
CA THR A 97 9.23 -8.41 3.57
C THR A 97 8.61 -9.81 3.75
N GLY A 98 7.37 -9.90 4.22
CA GLY A 98 6.61 -11.15 4.31
C GLY A 98 6.28 -11.80 2.97
N ALA A 99 5.86 -13.08 3.03
CA ALA A 99 5.47 -13.87 1.86
C ALA A 99 4.31 -13.24 1.08
N ASP A 100 4.17 -13.61 -0.19
CA ASP A 100 3.17 -13.03 -1.07
C ASP A 100 1.73 -13.30 -0.60
N ASP A 101 1.45 -14.54 -0.18
CA ASP A 101 0.15 -14.96 0.35
C ASP A 101 -0.22 -14.24 1.65
N ALA A 102 0.74 -14.07 2.56
CA ALA A 102 0.51 -13.42 3.85
C ALA A 102 0.13 -11.95 3.67
N ALA A 103 0.80 -11.26 2.76
CA ALA A 103 0.51 -9.88 2.43
C ALA A 103 -0.80 -9.73 1.65
N ALA A 104 -1.13 -10.66 0.74
CA ALA A 104 -2.43 -10.69 0.07
C ALA A 104 -3.58 -10.85 1.09
N ALA A 105 -3.46 -11.80 2.01
CA ALA A 105 -4.44 -12.00 3.08
C ALA A 105 -4.54 -10.77 4.02
N THR A 106 -3.41 -10.13 4.31
CA THR A 106 -3.37 -8.90 5.12
C THR A 106 -4.04 -7.73 4.39
N LEU A 107 -3.81 -7.56 3.08
CA LEU A 107 -4.54 -6.61 2.23
C LEU A 107 -6.04 -6.86 2.27
N ASP A 108 -6.48 -8.11 2.08
CA ASP A 108 -7.90 -8.47 2.10
C ASP A 108 -8.56 -8.21 3.45
N LEU A 109 -7.82 -8.34 4.55
CA LEU A 109 -8.31 -7.97 5.87
C LEU A 109 -8.53 -6.46 6.00
N LEU A 110 -7.56 -5.66 5.57
CA LEU A 110 -7.65 -4.20 5.63
C LEU A 110 -8.79 -3.66 4.76
N LEU A 111 -8.96 -4.21 3.56
CA LEU A 111 -10.08 -3.84 2.69
C LEU A 111 -11.44 -4.23 3.28
N ARG A 112 -11.55 -5.41 3.90
CA ARG A 112 -12.76 -5.81 4.65
C ARG A 112 -13.01 -4.93 5.87
N ALA A 113 -11.96 -4.41 6.48
CA ALA A 113 -12.05 -3.40 7.54
C ALA A 113 -12.45 -2.00 7.02
N GLY A 114 -12.69 -1.86 5.72
CA GLY A 114 -13.25 -0.67 5.09
C GLY A 114 -12.23 0.40 4.70
N LEU A 115 -10.95 0.06 4.55
CA LEU A 115 -9.99 0.95 3.90
C LEU A 115 -10.32 1.09 2.41
N ASP A 116 -10.15 2.30 1.87
CA ASP A 116 -10.21 2.54 0.44
C ASP A 116 -8.82 2.34 -0.19
N VAL A 117 -8.73 1.42 -1.15
CA VAL A 117 -7.49 1.11 -1.89
C VAL A 117 -6.93 2.31 -2.65
N ASN A 118 -7.80 3.27 -2.98
CA ASN A 118 -7.46 4.50 -3.69
C ASN A 118 -7.36 5.72 -2.76
N GLU A 119 -7.42 5.53 -1.44
CA GLU A 119 -7.27 6.61 -0.48
C GLU A 119 -5.92 7.30 -0.65
N ILE A 120 -5.94 8.63 -0.61
CA ILE A 120 -4.73 9.46 -0.74
C ILE A 120 -4.29 9.86 0.66
N ILE A 121 -3.20 9.26 1.13
CA ILE A 121 -2.57 9.58 2.41
C ILE A 121 -1.22 10.24 2.12
N SER A 122 -0.97 11.41 2.70
CA SER A 122 0.28 12.17 2.49
C SER A 122 0.62 12.38 0.99
N ARG A 123 -0.40 12.63 0.16
CA ARG A 123 -0.32 12.83 -1.30
C ARG A 123 0.01 11.57 -2.11
N GLU A 124 -0.17 10.39 -1.54
CA GLU A 124 0.13 9.10 -2.16
C GLU A 124 -1.02 8.09 -1.95
N THR A 125 -1.39 7.37 -3.01
CA THR A 125 -2.15 6.12 -2.90
C THR A 125 -1.21 4.97 -2.55
N ALA A 126 -1.76 3.86 -2.06
CA ALA A 126 -0.98 2.64 -1.82
C ALA A 126 -0.17 2.22 -3.07
N LEU A 127 -0.78 2.32 -4.26
CA LEU A 127 -0.13 2.01 -5.53
C LEU A 127 1.04 2.95 -5.84
N THR A 128 0.89 4.26 -5.63
CA THR A 128 1.99 5.23 -5.85
C THR A 128 3.15 5.01 -4.88
N LEU A 129 2.86 4.67 -3.63
CA LEU A 129 3.89 4.43 -2.62
C LEU A 129 4.72 3.20 -3.00
N VAL A 130 4.07 2.11 -3.44
CA VAL A 130 4.75 0.90 -3.89
C VAL A 130 5.62 1.20 -5.10
N ALA A 131 5.07 1.85 -6.12
CA ALA A 131 5.80 2.23 -7.33
C ALA A 131 7.09 3.00 -7.01
N TRP A 132 6.99 4.02 -6.13
CA TRP A 132 8.13 4.83 -5.74
C TRP A 132 9.21 4.06 -4.97
N ARG A 133 8.81 3.19 -4.03
CA ARG A 133 9.77 2.40 -3.23
C ARG A 133 10.43 1.29 -4.03
N CYS A 134 9.73 0.73 -5.01
CA CYS A 134 10.24 -0.30 -5.89
C CYS A 134 11.38 0.18 -6.79
N ASP A 135 11.31 1.43 -7.24
CA ASP A 135 12.41 2.09 -7.96
C ASP A 135 13.67 2.20 -7.08
N LEU A 136 13.48 2.57 -5.81
CA LEU A 136 14.59 2.74 -4.86
C LEU A 136 15.28 1.43 -4.47
N TRP A 137 14.57 0.30 -4.44
CA TRP A 137 15.09 -0.99 -3.95
C TRP A 137 15.53 -1.96 -5.05
N GLN A 138 15.23 -1.67 -6.32
CA GLN A 138 15.55 -2.54 -7.47
C GLN A 138 15.00 -3.99 -7.39
N GLU A 139 14.04 -4.28 -6.50
CA GLU A 139 13.38 -5.59 -6.37
C GLU A 139 12.21 -5.77 -7.36
N SER A 140 12.52 -5.72 -8.66
CA SER A 140 11.54 -5.64 -9.74
C SER A 140 10.42 -6.70 -9.72
N GLN A 141 10.73 -7.96 -9.40
CA GLN A 141 9.74 -9.05 -9.46
C GLN A 141 8.74 -9.00 -8.30
N ARG A 142 9.23 -8.80 -7.07
CA ARG A 142 8.37 -8.66 -5.89
C ARG A 142 7.46 -7.46 -6.04
N CYS A 143 8.02 -6.35 -6.46
CA CYS A 143 7.31 -5.12 -6.74
C CYS A 143 6.19 -5.28 -7.77
N ARG A 144 6.46 -6.00 -8.86
CA ARG A 144 5.45 -6.33 -9.87
C ARG A 144 4.26 -7.08 -9.25
N VAL A 145 4.53 -8.10 -8.42
CA VAL A 145 3.48 -8.87 -7.74
C VAL A 145 2.67 -7.99 -6.80
N ARG A 146 3.33 -7.14 -6.02
CA ARG A 146 2.68 -6.22 -5.06
C ARG A 146 1.80 -5.17 -5.73
N MET A 147 2.28 -4.57 -6.83
CA MET A 147 1.47 -3.66 -7.65
C MET A 147 0.27 -4.39 -8.24
N ARG A 148 0.47 -5.61 -8.78
CA ARG A 148 -0.63 -6.42 -9.33
C ARG A 148 -1.69 -6.72 -8.27
N MET A 149 -1.29 -7.11 -7.06
CA MET A 149 -2.22 -7.39 -5.97
C MET A 149 -3.13 -6.20 -5.62
N LEU A 150 -2.60 -4.98 -5.66
CA LEU A 150 -3.39 -3.75 -5.44
C LEU A 150 -4.34 -3.49 -6.61
N LEU A 151 -3.88 -3.67 -7.86
CA LEU A 151 -4.70 -3.51 -9.05
C LEU A 151 -5.88 -4.50 -9.08
N ASP A 152 -5.63 -5.77 -8.76
CA ASP A 152 -6.65 -6.82 -8.69
C ASP A 152 -7.72 -6.53 -7.63
N ARG A 153 -7.41 -5.64 -6.68
CA ARG A 153 -8.31 -5.16 -5.61
C ARG A 153 -8.92 -3.79 -5.88
N GLY A 154 -8.78 -3.27 -7.10
CA GLY A 154 -9.42 -2.03 -7.54
C GLY A 154 -8.58 -0.77 -7.40
N ALA A 155 -7.26 -0.87 -7.20
CA ALA A 155 -6.38 0.28 -7.29
C ALA A 155 -6.40 0.86 -8.72
N HIS A 156 -6.50 2.18 -8.82
CA HIS A 156 -6.61 2.87 -10.10
C HIS A 156 -5.23 3.25 -10.66
N LEU A 157 -4.96 2.83 -11.90
CA LEU A 157 -3.83 3.34 -12.70
C LEU A 157 -4.08 4.75 -13.20
N LEU A 158 -5.35 5.07 -13.48
CA LEU A 158 -5.82 6.34 -14.01
C LEU A 158 -7.09 6.77 -13.26
N PRO A 159 -7.32 8.08 -13.07
CA PRO A 159 -8.54 8.59 -12.46
C PRO A 159 -9.80 8.00 -13.12
N PRO A 160 -10.87 7.76 -12.35
CA PRO A 160 -12.14 7.28 -12.88
C PRO A 160 -12.68 8.12 -14.05
N GLN A 161 -13.27 7.47 -15.06
CA GLN A 161 -13.78 8.15 -16.27
C GLN A 161 -15.03 9.00 -16.01
N ASN A 162 -15.79 8.69 -14.97
CA ASN A 162 -16.98 9.42 -14.55
C ASN A 162 -16.66 10.79 -13.92
N LEU A 163 -15.38 11.07 -13.62
CA LEU A 163 -14.96 12.40 -13.17
C LEU A 163 -15.01 13.40 -14.33
N PRO A 164 -15.37 14.68 -14.07
CA PRO A 164 -15.34 15.72 -15.09
C PRO A 164 -13.98 15.82 -15.78
N HIS A 165 -13.96 16.05 -17.09
CA HIS A 165 -12.71 16.06 -17.87
C HIS A 165 -11.68 17.05 -17.32
N ALA A 166 -12.09 18.23 -16.88
CA ALA A 166 -11.21 19.22 -16.23
C ALA A 166 -10.57 18.66 -14.94
N THR A 167 -11.34 17.94 -14.13
CA THR A 167 -10.90 17.26 -12.91
C THR A 167 -9.96 16.11 -13.24
N ARG A 168 -10.25 15.30 -14.26
CA ARG A 168 -9.32 14.24 -14.73
C ARG A 168 -8.01 14.85 -15.19
N CYS A 169 -8.05 15.87 -16.04
CA CYS A 169 -6.88 16.58 -16.55
C CYS A 169 -6.07 17.31 -15.45
N GLY A 170 -6.72 17.72 -14.35
CA GLY A 170 -6.07 18.30 -13.17
C GLY A 170 -5.49 17.26 -12.21
N ILE A 171 -6.19 16.14 -11.97
CA ILE A 171 -5.75 15.03 -11.11
C ILE A 171 -4.64 14.20 -11.79
N LEU A 172 -4.66 14.10 -13.11
CA LEU A 172 -3.60 13.47 -13.88
C LEU A 172 -2.25 14.23 -13.73
N GLY A 173 -2.28 15.50 -13.31
CA GLY A 173 -1.09 16.29 -13.01
C GLY A 173 -0.29 15.77 -11.80
N PRO A 174 -0.91 15.50 -10.64
CA PRO A 174 -0.16 14.94 -9.50
C PRO A 174 -0.09 13.42 -9.43
N LEU A 175 -1.15 12.67 -9.81
CA LEU A 175 -1.23 11.23 -9.55
C LEU A 175 -0.52 10.39 -10.62
N SER A 176 -0.83 10.62 -11.90
CA SER A 176 -0.24 9.84 -13.00
C SER A 176 1.18 10.29 -13.35
N LEU A 177 1.54 11.57 -13.17
CA LEU A 177 2.95 12.00 -13.29
C LEU A 177 3.83 11.41 -12.17
N LYS A 178 3.27 11.11 -11.00
CA LYS A 178 4.01 10.45 -9.92
C LYS A 178 4.22 8.95 -10.13
N LEU A 179 3.30 8.29 -10.84
CA LEU A 179 3.41 6.87 -11.20
C LEU A 179 4.33 6.66 -12.42
N LEU A 180 4.20 7.51 -13.43
CA LEU A 180 4.99 7.40 -14.66
C LEU A 180 6.48 7.65 -14.39
N GLY A 181 7.30 6.80 -14.97
CA GLY A 181 8.75 6.84 -14.86
C GLY A 181 9.30 6.23 -13.58
N ARG A 182 8.44 5.72 -12.69
CA ARG A 182 8.87 4.99 -11.47
C ARG A 182 9.24 3.55 -11.74
N HIS A 183 8.58 2.90 -12.71
CA HIS A 183 8.87 1.50 -13.03
C HIS A 183 8.38 1.15 -14.45
N PRO A 184 9.19 0.51 -15.31
CA PRO A 184 8.80 0.22 -16.70
C PRO A 184 7.50 -0.59 -16.84
N GLU A 185 7.30 -1.59 -15.98
CA GLU A 185 6.05 -2.37 -15.98
C GLU A 185 4.82 -1.56 -15.58
N LEU A 186 4.99 -0.58 -14.70
CA LEU A 186 3.89 0.29 -14.29
C LEU A 186 3.54 1.25 -15.44
N ASP A 187 4.56 1.82 -16.08
CA ASP A 187 4.38 2.66 -17.27
C ASP A 187 3.62 1.90 -18.35
N ARG A 188 4.04 0.66 -18.64
CA ARG A 188 3.36 -0.23 -19.57
C ARG A 188 1.88 -0.42 -19.23
N LEU A 189 1.55 -0.68 -17.95
CA LEU A 189 0.17 -0.86 -17.52
C LEU A 189 -0.65 0.43 -17.67
N ILE A 190 -0.06 1.59 -17.36
CA ILE A 190 -0.71 2.89 -17.56
C ILE A 190 -1.04 3.11 -19.04
N PHE A 191 -0.11 2.84 -19.95
CA PHE A 191 -0.34 3.00 -21.38
C PHE A 191 -1.35 2.00 -21.95
N GLN A 192 -1.34 0.76 -21.48
CA GLN A 192 -2.37 -0.22 -21.82
C GLN A 192 -3.76 0.22 -21.34
N GLU A 193 -3.84 0.78 -20.14
CA GLU A 193 -5.10 1.30 -19.60
C GLU A 193 -5.60 2.52 -20.40
N LEU A 194 -4.71 3.43 -20.82
CA LEU A 194 -5.05 4.55 -21.70
C LEU A 194 -5.63 4.09 -23.04
N GLU A 195 -5.01 3.06 -23.64
CA GLU A 195 -5.45 2.46 -24.90
C GLU A 195 -6.82 1.79 -24.73
N ALA A 196 -6.99 0.97 -23.69
CA ALA A 196 -8.24 0.28 -23.40
C ALA A 196 -9.41 1.26 -23.14
N ARG A 197 -9.13 2.35 -22.42
CA ARG A 197 -10.09 3.40 -22.06
C ARG A 197 -10.39 4.38 -23.20
N ARG A 198 -9.61 4.34 -24.29
CA ARG A 198 -9.65 5.33 -25.38
C ARG A 198 -9.57 6.78 -24.87
N GLU A 199 -8.66 7.04 -23.93
CA GLU A 199 -8.51 8.38 -23.38
C GLU A 199 -8.11 9.38 -24.48
N PRO A 200 -8.60 10.63 -24.42
CA PRO A 200 -8.37 11.60 -25.48
C PRO A 200 -6.88 11.99 -25.56
N TRP A 201 -6.40 12.27 -26.77
CA TRP A 201 -4.98 12.56 -27.02
C TRP A 201 -4.35 13.61 -26.09
N PRO A 202 -5.01 14.72 -25.71
CA PRO A 202 -4.44 15.70 -24.76
C PRO A 202 -4.10 15.15 -23.36
N VAL A 203 -4.72 14.03 -22.95
CA VAL A 203 -4.37 13.29 -21.73
C VAL A 203 -3.14 12.43 -21.98
N GLY A 204 -3.15 11.65 -23.08
CA GLY A 204 -2.03 10.80 -23.46
C GLY A 204 -0.74 11.59 -23.72
N GLU A 205 -0.83 12.71 -24.44
CA GLU A 205 0.30 13.56 -24.83
C GLU A 205 1.11 14.06 -23.63
N ARG A 206 0.44 14.51 -22.55
CA ARG A 206 1.11 14.94 -21.32
C ARG A 206 1.86 13.80 -20.64
N LEU A 207 1.25 12.61 -20.61
CA LEU A 207 1.85 11.41 -20.03
C LEU A 207 3.03 10.91 -20.88
N PHE A 208 2.93 10.98 -22.21
CA PHE A 208 4.04 10.71 -23.13
C PHE A 208 5.19 11.69 -22.96
N GLY A 209 4.93 12.99 -22.90
CA GLY A 209 5.97 13.99 -22.68
C GLY A 209 6.72 13.80 -21.37
N TRP A 210 6.03 13.41 -20.30
CA TRP A 210 6.66 13.09 -19.02
C TRP A 210 7.48 11.80 -19.06
N ALA A 211 6.95 10.75 -19.68
CA ALA A 211 7.67 9.50 -19.90
C ALA A 211 8.97 9.68 -20.72
N GLU A 212 8.93 10.55 -21.74
CA GLU A 212 10.11 10.92 -22.52
C GLU A 212 11.16 11.65 -21.67
N TYR A 213 10.72 12.56 -20.79
CA TYR A 213 11.58 13.22 -19.80
C TYR A 213 12.23 12.22 -18.83
N CYS A 214 11.50 11.19 -18.40
CA CYS A 214 12.01 10.12 -17.52
C CYS A 214 12.86 9.05 -18.23
N ALA A 215 13.21 9.23 -19.52
CA ALA A 215 14.11 8.37 -20.31
C ALA A 215 13.62 6.94 -20.62
N HIS A 216 12.34 6.60 -20.42
CA HIS A 216 11.77 5.27 -20.74
C HIS A 216 11.34 5.12 -22.23
N ILE A 217 12.11 5.74 -23.13
CA ILE A 217 11.70 6.18 -24.47
C ILE A 217 11.35 5.04 -25.44
N ARG A 218 12.03 3.89 -25.37
CA ARG A 218 11.92 2.86 -26.43
C ARG A 218 10.62 2.08 -26.40
N GLU A 219 10.18 1.64 -25.23
CA GLU A 219 8.95 0.83 -25.09
C GLU A 219 7.69 1.69 -25.16
N ILE A 220 7.76 2.91 -24.66
CA ILE A 220 6.62 3.83 -24.57
C ILE A 220 6.24 4.39 -25.95
N ARG A 221 7.22 4.60 -26.85
CA ARG A 221 6.95 5.03 -28.23
C ARG A 221 6.03 4.09 -29.00
N GLN A 222 6.03 2.78 -28.72
CA GLN A 222 5.12 1.84 -29.38
C GLN A 222 3.65 2.11 -28.99
N TYR A 223 3.40 2.51 -27.75
CA TYR A 223 2.06 2.86 -27.27
C TYR A 223 1.61 4.24 -27.75
N SER A 224 2.53 5.18 -28.01
CA SER A 224 2.19 6.53 -28.47
C SER A 224 1.46 6.53 -29.80
N TRP A 225 1.88 5.68 -30.76
CA TRP A 225 1.18 5.52 -32.03
C TRP A 225 -0.22 4.93 -31.84
N ARG A 226 -0.39 3.96 -30.93
CA ARG A 226 -1.69 3.30 -30.73
C ARG A 226 -2.71 4.22 -30.06
N VAL A 227 -2.28 5.00 -29.06
CA VAL A 227 -3.14 5.97 -28.38
C VAL A 227 -3.42 7.21 -29.25
N ARG A 228 -2.47 7.64 -30.10
CA ARG A 228 -2.60 8.81 -30.97
C ARG A 228 -3.54 8.60 -32.16
N TYR A 229 -3.65 7.37 -32.64
CA TYR A 229 -4.41 7.02 -33.85
C TYR A 229 -5.48 5.97 -33.57
N LEU A 230 -6.16 6.04 -32.42
CA LEU A 230 -7.37 5.25 -32.17
C LEU A 230 -8.43 5.62 -33.24
N ILE A 231 -8.51 4.78 -34.29
CA ILE A 231 -9.56 4.77 -35.32
C ILE A 231 -10.82 4.14 -34.72
#